data_AF-A0A820WSQ9-F1
#
_entry.id   AF-A0A820WSQ9-F1
#
_cell.length_a   1.000
_cell.length_b   1.000
_cell.length_c   1.000
_cell.angle_alpha   90.00
_cell.angle_beta   90.00
_cell.angle_gamma   90.00
#
_symmetry.space_group_name_H-M   'P 1'
#
loop_
_entity.id
_entity.type
_entity.pdbx_description
1 polymer ?
#
loop_
_entity_poly.entity_id
_entity_poly.type
_entity_poly.pdbx_seq_one_letter_code
_entity_poly.pdbx_strand_id
1 'polypeptide(L)'
;MICSYLFFFSLFLFNINFVSSTVYSCNHNAECGCSKNDVVIDKIVGGESAASSSWGWAVSLQRDGSHFCGGSIISPLHIITAAHCVPNPTTVIGIVNVVASIDKLSESSSSKAQVRFITNVFSHPNYNDTSKVNDIAVLRLDEPLYISYDVGTARLCIPRTVSTNIRDDYPIPGSSLVAIGWGTLASGDISIPDNLHLQQVTLNAMSANHQMCIPTINNQQVQFCAAVIGGGKDTCQGDSGGPLMHFESDKRQWVLAGITSYGVGCGLPNYAGVYTRASVYNDWLRSIVNDNFVELTIDENVTKPPINHNCTSSPVNGASSVLINSLQSILSPYWSFALSLYTFARR
;
A
#
# COMPACT_ATOMS: atom_id res chain seq x y z
N MET A 1 -5.96 33.28 55.13
CA MET A 1 -6.74 32.84 53.96
C MET A 1 -5.93 32.90 52.64
N ILE A 2 -4.70 32.37 52.56
CA ILE A 2 -3.94 32.31 51.28
C ILE A 2 -3.28 30.94 51.04
N CYS A 3 -3.26 30.02 52.01
CA CYS A 3 -2.54 28.74 51.87
C CYS A 3 -3.40 27.54 51.43
N SER A 4 -4.62 27.76 50.94
CA SER A 4 -5.55 26.66 50.58
C SER A 4 -5.93 26.61 49.09
N TYR A 5 -5.50 27.57 48.28
CA TYR A 5 -5.80 27.62 46.84
C TYR A 5 -4.68 27.06 45.94
N LEU A 6 -3.47 26.86 46.47
CA LEU A 6 -2.35 26.31 45.69
C LEU A 6 -2.33 24.77 45.66
N PHE A 7 -3.08 24.10 46.54
CA PHE A 7 -3.12 22.62 46.55
C PHE A 7 -4.17 22.05 45.58
N PHE A 8 -5.21 22.82 45.25
CA PHE A 8 -6.22 22.42 44.27
C PHE A 8 -5.85 22.76 42.81
N PHE A 9 -4.91 23.68 42.58
CA PHE A 9 -4.41 23.98 41.23
C PHE A 9 -3.32 23.01 40.74
N SER A 10 -2.75 22.19 41.63
CA SER A 10 -1.72 21.19 41.27
C SER A 10 -2.30 19.84 40.83
N LEU A 11 -3.56 19.54 41.19
CA LEU A 11 -4.23 18.28 40.83
C LEU A 11 -5.04 18.34 39.51
N PHE A 12 -5.07 19.51 38.86
CA PHE A 12 -5.66 19.69 37.53
C PHE A 12 -4.61 19.77 36.42
N LEU A 13 -3.38 19.28 36.67
CA LEU A 13 -2.44 18.99 35.60
C LEU A 13 -2.77 17.61 35.04
N PHE A 14 -3.64 17.63 34.03
CA PHE A 14 -3.50 16.81 32.84
C PHE A 14 -3.24 15.31 33.08
N ASN A 15 -4.30 14.54 33.35
CA ASN A 15 -4.40 13.20 32.76
C ASN A 15 -4.67 13.38 31.25
N ILE A 16 -3.70 13.92 30.51
CA ILE A 16 -3.63 13.66 29.07
C ILE A 16 -3.16 12.22 29.00
N ASN A 17 -4.09 11.30 28.79
CA ASN A 17 -3.72 10.03 28.17
C ASN A 17 -3.08 10.42 26.83
N PHE A 18 -1.75 10.46 26.78
CA PHE A 18 -1.04 10.60 25.52
C PHE A 18 -1.37 9.34 24.73
N VAL A 19 -2.37 9.44 23.85
CA VAL A 19 -2.59 8.46 22.80
C VAL A 19 -1.31 8.48 21.98
N SER A 20 -0.47 7.47 22.17
CA SER A 20 0.79 7.35 21.46
C SER A 20 0.47 6.83 20.06
N SER A 21 0.34 7.73 19.09
CA SER A 21 0.22 7.37 17.68
C SER A 21 1.55 6.81 17.16
N THR A 22 1.48 5.84 16.25
CA THR A 22 2.63 5.32 15.52
C THR A 22 2.62 5.95 14.13
N VAL A 23 3.74 6.56 13.74
CA VAL A 23 3.91 7.17 12.42
C VAL A 23 4.80 6.28 11.57
N TYR A 24 4.31 5.89 10.39
CA TYR A 24 5.05 5.12 9.40
C TYR A 24 5.44 6.04 8.25
N SER A 25 6.64 6.60 8.33
CA SER A 25 7.16 7.49 7.29
C SER A 25 7.77 6.71 6.14
N CYS A 26 7.09 6.70 4.99
CA CYS A 26 7.54 5.97 3.82
C CYS A 26 8.63 6.74 3.03
N ASN A 27 9.31 6.07 2.11
CA ASN A 27 10.28 6.67 1.21
C ASN A 27 9.55 7.13 -0.06
N HIS A 28 9.35 8.45 -0.20
CA HIS A 28 8.66 9.04 -1.36
C HIS A 28 9.36 8.86 -2.70
N ASN A 29 10.64 8.43 -2.70
CA ASN A 29 11.36 8.06 -3.91
C ASN A 29 11.20 6.58 -4.28
N ALA A 30 10.51 5.78 -3.46
CA ALA A 30 10.25 4.38 -3.75
C ALA A 30 9.22 4.24 -4.89
N GLU A 31 9.41 3.23 -5.73
CA GLU A 31 8.51 2.94 -6.84
C GLU A 31 7.10 2.49 -6.40
N CYS A 32 6.98 1.95 -5.19
CA CYS A 32 5.76 1.41 -4.60
C CYS A 32 5.78 1.56 -3.08
N GLY A 33 4.66 1.27 -2.43
CA GLY A 33 4.54 1.19 -0.98
C GLY A 33 4.67 2.54 -0.28
N CYS A 34 4.53 3.64 -1.00
CA CYS A 34 4.51 4.99 -0.44
C CYS A 34 3.45 5.84 -1.14
N SER A 35 2.71 6.63 -0.36
CA SER A 35 1.60 7.48 -0.83
C SER A 35 1.89 8.95 -0.54
N LYS A 36 0.93 9.83 -0.85
CA LYS A 36 1.01 11.27 -0.61
C LYS A 36 1.32 11.60 0.85
N ASN A 37 0.62 10.98 1.77
CA ASN A 37 0.80 11.25 3.19
C ASN A 37 1.34 10.00 3.89
N ASP A 38 2.16 10.24 4.92
CA ASP A 38 2.58 9.18 5.83
C ASP A 38 1.38 8.59 6.57
N VAL A 39 1.49 7.31 6.92
CA VAL A 39 0.44 6.62 7.67
C VAL A 39 0.62 6.92 9.15
N VAL A 40 -0.43 7.43 9.79
CA VAL A 40 -0.50 7.64 11.24
C VAL A 40 -1.55 6.68 11.78
N ILE A 41 -1.16 5.85 12.75
CA ILE A 41 -2.07 4.91 13.41
C ILE A 41 -2.16 5.23 14.89
N ASP A 42 -3.35 5.56 15.39
CA ASP A 42 -3.52 5.78 16.82
C ASP A 42 -3.60 4.43 17.55
N LYS A 43 -3.06 4.37 18.77
CA LYS A 43 -3.20 3.20 19.65
C LYS A 43 -4.61 3.05 20.24
N ILE A 44 -5.64 3.48 19.51
CA ILE A 44 -7.04 3.42 19.96
C ILE A 44 -7.67 2.09 19.50
N VAL A 45 -8.62 1.61 20.31
CA VAL A 45 -9.40 0.39 20.06
C VAL A 45 -10.60 0.73 19.16
N GLY A 46 -10.74 0.12 17.98
CA GLY A 46 -11.94 0.24 17.14
C GLY A 46 -11.75 0.20 15.60
N GLY A 47 -10.52 0.29 15.10
CA GLY A 47 -10.34 0.69 13.70
C GLY A 47 -10.55 2.21 13.62
N GLU A 48 -9.88 2.88 12.72
CA GLU A 48 -9.94 4.34 12.65
C GLU A 48 -9.98 4.83 11.21
N SER A 49 -10.44 6.06 11.03
CA SER A 49 -10.40 6.69 9.72
C SER A 49 -8.96 6.97 9.36
N ALA A 50 -8.52 6.40 8.24
CA ALA A 50 -7.20 6.66 7.70
C ALA A 50 -7.04 8.15 7.37
N ALA A 51 -5.82 8.68 7.51
CA ALA A 51 -5.51 10.01 7.02
C ALA A 51 -5.74 10.07 5.49
N SER A 52 -6.28 11.17 4.99
CA SER A 52 -6.56 11.32 3.55
C SER A 52 -5.28 11.09 2.73
N SER A 53 -5.40 10.34 1.63
CA SER A 53 -4.32 10.01 0.71
C SER A 53 -3.12 9.28 1.34
N SER A 54 -3.28 8.65 2.51
CA SER A 54 -2.24 7.81 3.14
C SER A 54 -2.11 6.42 2.51
N TRP A 55 -3.19 5.92 1.89
CA TRP A 55 -3.26 4.60 1.25
C TRP A 55 -3.58 4.70 -0.24
N GLY A 56 -2.68 5.29 -1.02
CA GLY A 56 -2.92 5.64 -2.43
C GLY A 56 -3.13 4.46 -3.38
N TRP A 57 -2.95 3.23 -2.91
CA TRP A 57 -3.24 2.00 -3.66
C TRP A 57 -4.62 1.42 -3.36
N ALA A 58 -5.38 1.96 -2.40
CA ALA A 58 -6.72 1.47 -2.08
C ALA A 58 -7.67 1.66 -3.26
N VAL A 59 -8.43 0.62 -3.58
CA VAL A 59 -9.41 0.62 -4.67
C VAL A 59 -10.75 0.14 -4.17
N SER A 60 -11.80 0.82 -4.62
CA SER A 60 -13.19 0.38 -4.45
C SER A 60 -13.66 -0.30 -5.74
N LEU A 61 -14.06 -1.58 -5.64
CA LEU A 61 -14.80 -2.26 -6.70
C LEU A 61 -16.28 -1.94 -6.52
N GLN A 62 -16.89 -1.38 -7.57
CA GLN A 62 -18.26 -0.91 -7.53
C GLN A 62 -19.11 -1.56 -8.61
N ARG A 63 -20.31 -1.99 -8.24
CA ARG A 63 -21.37 -2.40 -9.18
C ARG A 63 -22.53 -1.46 -9.00
N ASP A 64 -23.02 -0.89 -10.10
CA ASP A 64 -24.10 0.11 -10.09
C ASP A 64 -23.84 1.28 -9.11
N GLY A 65 -22.57 1.72 -9.04
CA GLY A 65 -22.10 2.79 -8.15
C GLY A 65 -21.96 2.40 -6.67
N SER A 66 -22.28 1.15 -6.31
CA SER A 66 -22.22 0.66 -4.93
C SER A 66 -20.95 -0.17 -4.71
N HIS A 67 -20.21 0.15 -3.64
CA HIS A 67 -19.05 -0.61 -3.21
C HIS A 67 -19.44 -2.01 -2.72
N PHE A 68 -18.70 -3.03 -3.14
CA PHE A 68 -18.93 -4.40 -2.67
C PHE A 68 -17.64 -5.17 -2.31
N CYS A 69 -16.49 -4.75 -2.84
CA CYS A 69 -15.19 -5.32 -2.52
C CYS A 69 -14.08 -4.26 -2.65
N GLY A 70 -12.98 -4.49 -1.96
CA GLY A 70 -11.74 -3.76 -2.12
C GLY A 70 -10.80 -4.35 -3.18
N GLY A 71 -9.71 -3.65 -3.40
CA GLY A 71 -8.58 -4.10 -4.20
C GLY A 71 -7.34 -3.25 -3.93
N SER A 72 -6.23 -3.59 -4.58
CA SER A 72 -5.00 -2.79 -4.50
C SER A 72 -4.35 -2.57 -5.86
N ILE A 73 -3.85 -1.35 -6.08
CA ILE A 73 -3.07 -1.02 -7.27
C ILE A 73 -1.68 -1.67 -7.17
N ILE A 74 -1.36 -2.58 -8.09
CA ILE A 74 -0.05 -3.25 -8.17
C ILE A 74 0.76 -2.77 -9.38
N SER A 75 0.08 -2.22 -10.38
CA SER A 75 0.66 -1.48 -11.50
C SER A 75 -0.38 -0.49 -12.04
N PRO A 76 -0.02 0.44 -12.95
CA PRO A 76 -0.99 1.37 -13.53
C PRO A 76 -2.19 0.68 -14.21
N LEU A 77 -2.01 -0.55 -14.71
CA LEU A 77 -3.04 -1.29 -15.44
C LEU A 77 -3.61 -2.49 -14.68
N HIS A 78 -3.13 -2.77 -13.47
CA HIS A 78 -3.49 -4.01 -12.77
C HIS A 78 -3.87 -3.76 -11.31
N ILE A 79 -5.04 -4.29 -10.94
CA ILE A 79 -5.55 -4.32 -9.58
C ILE A 79 -5.53 -5.75 -9.08
N ILE A 80 -5.02 -5.98 -7.88
CA ILE A 80 -5.14 -7.26 -7.18
C ILE A 80 -6.35 -7.24 -6.26
N THR A 81 -7.10 -8.34 -6.20
CA THR A 81 -8.29 -8.50 -5.34
C THR A 81 -8.50 -9.99 -5.02
N ALA A 82 -9.59 -10.32 -4.33
CA ALA A 82 -10.00 -11.70 -4.07
C ALA A 82 -10.77 -12.27 -5.27
N ALA A 83 -10.58 -13.56 -5.56
CA ALA A 83 -11.28 -14.23 -6.67
C ALA A 83 -12.79 -14.30 -6.43
N HIS A 84 -13.23 -14.45 -5.18
CA HIS A 84 -14.65 -14.48 -4.84
C HIS A 84 -15.39 -13.16 -5.12
N CYS A 85 -14.67 -12.04 -5.21
CA CYS A 85 -15.24 -10.75 -5.60
C CYS A 85 -15.58 -10.70 -7.10
N VAL A 86 -14.90 -11.53 -7.90
CA VAL A 86 -15.01 -11.56 -9.37
C VAL A 86 -15.17 -12.98 -9.90
N PRO A 87 -16.15 -13.75 -9.40
CA PRO A 87 -16.22 -15.20 -9.63
C PRO A 87 -16.53 -15.58 -11.08
N ASN A 88 -17.09 -14.65 -11.86
CA ASN A 88 -17.39 -14.86 -13.28
C ASN A 88 -17.08 -13.60 -14.10
N PRO A 89 -16.15 -13.67 -15.07
CA PRO A 89 -15.78 -12.53 -15.92
C PRO A 89 -16.97 -11.84 -16.60
N THR A 90 -18.02 -12.58 -16.98
CA THR A 90 -19.19 -11.99 -17.65
C THR A 90 -20.04 -11.09 -16.76
N THR A 91 -19.90 -11.22 -15.45
CA THR A 91 -20.61 -10.37 -14.47
C THR A 91 -19.75 -9.20 -13.98
N VAL A 92 -18.53 -9.08 -14.51
CA VAL A 92 -17.50 -8.14 -14.06
C VAL A 92 -17.10 -7.21 -15.20
N ILE A 93 -16.73 -7.76 -16.35
CA ILE A 93 -16.28 -6.99 -17.51
C ILE A 93 -17.41 -6.10 -18.02
N GLY A 94 -17.16 -4.79 -18.10
CA GLY A 94 -18.15 -3.78 -18.51
C GLY A 94 -19.27 -3.49 -17.49
N ILE A 95 -19.28 -4.16 -16.33
CA ILE A 95 -20.31 -3.99 -15.28
C ILE A 95 -19.71 -3.40 -14.00
N VAL A 96 -18.53 -3.89 -13.61
CA VAL A 96 -17.84 -3.46 -12.40
C VAL A 96 -16.83 -2.37 -12.74
N ASN A 97 -16.91 -1.29 -11.98
CA ASN A 97 -15.97 -0.18 -12.04
C ASN A 97 -14.89 -0.35 -10.97
N VAL A 98 -13.66 -0.04 -11.35
CA VAL A 98 -12.53 0.18 -10.45
C VAL A 98 -12.47 1.67 -10.16
N VAL A 99 -12.62 2.05 -8.89
CA VAL A 99 -12.53 3.45 -8.44
C VAL A 99 -11.34 3.61 -7.51
N ALA A 100 -10.38 4.45 -7.92
CA ALA A 100 -9.17 4.78 -7.18
C ALA A 100 -9.12 6.28 -6.83
N SER A 101 -8.15 6.66 -5.99
CA SER A 101 -7.90 8.07 -5.62
C SER A 101 -9.04 8.72 -4.82
N ILE A 102 -9.76 7.92 -4.04
CA ILE A 102 -10.84 8.36 -3.14
C ILE A 102 -10.47 8.05 -1.69
N ASP A 103 -10.93 8.90 -0.78
CA ASP A 103 -10.84 8.68 0.66
C ASP A 103 -12.20 8.27 1.23
N LYS A 104 -13.29 8.75 0.61
CA LYS A 104 -14.68 8.38 0.93
C LYS A 104 -15.38 7.81 -0.29
N LEU A 105 -16.30 6.85 -0.10
CA LEU A 105 -17.05 6.26 -1.22
C LEU A 105 -17.87 7.30 -2.00
N SER A 106 -18.36 8.35 -1.34
CA SER A 106 -19.12 9.46 -1.91
C SER A 106 -18.30 10.31 -2.89
N GLU A 107 -16.97 10.15 -2.90
CA GLU A 107 -16.07 10.88 -3.79
C GLU A 107 -15.89 10.22 -5.15
N SER A 108 -16.59 9.11 -5.42
CA SER A 108 -16.49 8.37 -6.70
C SER A 108 -16.82 9.22 -7.93
N SER A 109 -17.58 10.31 -7.78
CA SER A 109 -17.92 11.28 -8.83
C SER A 109 -17.10 12.58 -8.75
N SER A 110 -16.13 12.67 -7.84
CA SER A 110 -15.29 13.85 -7.67
C SER A 110 -14.21 13.93 -8.76
N SER A 111 -13.66 15.13 -8.98
CA SER A 111 -12.60 15.35 -9.96
C SER A 111 -11.26 14.66 -9.62
N LYS A 112 -11.07 14.21 -8.37
CA LYS A 112 -9.89 13.42 -7.98
C LYS A 112 -10.04 11.93 -8.29
N ALA A 113 -11.26 11.42 -8.39
CA ALA A 113 -11.50 10.01 -8.56
C ALA A 113 -11.05 9.53 -9.95
N GLN A 114 -10.41 8.36 -9.97
CA GLN A 114 -10.05 7.69 -11.21
C GLN A 114 -10.92 6.45 -11.36
N VAL A 115 -11.87 6.52 -12.30
CA VAL A 115 -12.77 5.41 -12.65
C VAL A 115 -12.22 4.69 -13.87
N ARG A 116 -12.12 3.36 -13.79
CA ARG A 116 -11.66 2.48 -14.88
C ARG A 116 -12.60 1.30 -15.03
N PHE A 117 -12.71 0.80 -16.26
CA PHE A 117 -13.41 -0.44 -16.56
C PHE A 117 -12.45 -1.62 -16.53
N ILE A 118 -13.00 -2.81 -16.30
CA ILE A 118 -12.23 -4.06 -16.32
C ILE A 118 -12.31 -4.67 -17.72
N THR A 119 -11.15 -4.94 -18.33
CA THR A 119 -11.03 -5.61 -19.64
C THR A 119 -10.76 -7.10 -19.52
N ASN A 120 -10.02 -7.52 -18.50
CA ASN A 120 -9.72 -8.91 -18.23
C ASN A 120 -9.75 -9.22 -16.73
N VAL A 121 -10.18 -10.44 -16.40
CA VAL A 121 -10.15 -10.99 -15.05
C VAL A 121 -9.28 -12.24 -15.08
N PHE A 122 -8.21 -12.22 -14.30
CA PHE A 122 -7.29 -13.35 -14.11
C PHE A 122 -7.48 -13.90 -12.71
N SER A 123 -8.47 -14.77 -12.52
CA SER A 123 -8.63 -15.52 -11.28
C SER A 123 -7.63 -16.67 -11.23
N HIS A 124 -7.09 -16.98 -10.05
CA HIS A 124 -6.17 -18.09 -9.92
C HIS A 124 -6.84 -19.40 -10.41
N PRO A 125 -6.20 -20.19 -11.29
CA PRO A 125 -6.84 -21.34 -11.93
C PRO A 125 -7.28 -22.43 -10.94
N ASN A 126 -6.63 -22.49 -9.77
CA ASN A 126 -6.95 -23.41 -8.70
C ASN A 126 -7.82 -22.79 -7.60
N TYR A 127 -8.49 -21.65 -7.86
CA TYR A 127 -9.43 -21.07 -6.91
C TYR A 127 -10.57 -22.04 -6.60
N ASN A 128 -10.86 -22.26 -5.32
CA ASN A 128 -11.93 -23.11 -4.86
C ASN A 128 -12.93 -22.29 -4.03
N ASP A 129 -14.15 -22.13 -4.54
CA ASP A 129 -15.15 -21.26 -3.91
C ASP A 129 -15.67 -21.78 -2.56
N THR A 130 -15.61 -23.09 -2.29
CA THR A 130 -16.06 -23.64 -1.01
C THR A 130 -15.06 -23.39 0.11
N SER A 131 -13.78 -23.70 -0.15
CA SER A 131 -12.70 -23.58 0.85
C SER A 131 -12.02 -22.21 0.86
N LYS A 132 -12.33 -21.36 -0.14
CA LYS A 132 -11.63 -20.11 -0.45
C LYS A 132 -10.11 -20.28 -0.58
N VAL A 133 -9.66 -21.48 -0.95
CA VAL A 133 -8.25 -21.75 -1.26
C VAL A 133 -7.92 -21.11 -2.61
N ASN A 134 -6.76 -20.46 -2.69
CA ASN A 134 -6.34 -19.65 -3.83
C ASN A 134 -7.30 -18.50 -4.19
N ASP A 135 -7.85 -17.84 -3.17
CA ASP A 135 -8.76 -16.71 -3.34
C ASP A 135 -8.01 -15.43 -3.69
N ILE A 136 -7.58 -15.35 -4.95
CA ILE A 136 -6.82 -14.24 -5.53
C ILE A 136 -7.17 -14.08 -7.01
N ALA A 137 -7.36 -12.83 -7.42
CA ALA A 137 -7.56 -12.44 -8.80
C ALA A 137 -6.78 -11.16 -9.13
N VAL A 138 -6.41 -11.01 -10.40
CA VAL A 138 -5.88 -9.76 -10.95
C VAL A 138 -6.83 -9.25 -12.02
N LEU A 139 -7.17 -7.97 -11.95
CA LEU A 139 -8.01 -7.27 -12.91
C LEU A 139 -7.10 -6.42 -13.81
N ARG A 140 -7.29 -6.52 -15.13
CA ARG A 140 -6.69 -5.59 -16.08
C ARG A 140 -7.67 -4.46 -16.37
N LEU A 141 -7.16 -3.24 -16.33
CA LEU A 141 -7.93 -2.03 -16.60
C LEU A 141 -7.97 -1.74 -18.10
N ASP A 142 -8.98 -1.00 -18.54
CA ASP A 142 -9.10 -0.46 -19.89
C ASP A 142 -8.04 0.60 -20.18
N GLU A 143 -7.80 1.49 -19.22
CA GLU A 143 -6.82 2.57 -19.30
C GLU A 143 -5.94 2.62 -18.04
N PRO A 144 -4.66 3.03 -18.14
CA PRO A 144 -3.80 3.11 -16.98
C PRO A 144 -4.31 4.16 -15.98
N LEU A 145 -4.18 3.85 -14.69
CA LEU A 145 -4.31 4.82 -13.62
C LEU A 145 -3.14 5.81 -13.68
N TYR A 146 -3.46 7.09 -13.49
CA TYR A 146 -2.47 8.12 -13.30
C TYR A 146 -1.85 8.00 -11.90
N ILE A 147 -0.68 7.39 -11.83
CA ILE A 147 0.08 7.25 -10.59
C ILE A 147 0.83 8.56 -10.34
N SER A 148 0.43 9.30 -9.32
CA SER A 148 1.08 10.55 -8.94
C SER A 148 0.88 10.84 -7.46
N TYR A 149 1.96 11.31 -6.84
CA TYR A 149 1.98 11.77 -5.46
C TYR A 149 0.99 12.90 -5.21
N ASP A 150 0.80 13.82 -6.17
CA ASP A 150 -0.05 15.00 -5.98
C ASP A 150 -1.53 14.63 -5.86
N VAL A 151 -1.97 13.63 -6.63
CA VAL A 151 -3.35 13.12 -6.61
C VAL A 151 -3.56 12.06 -5.54
N GLY A 152 -2.48 11.55 -4.92
CA GLY A 152 -2.56 10.52 -3.89
C GLY A 152 -2.85 9.13 -4.42
N THR A 153 -2.53 8.85 -5.69
CA THR A 153 -2.62 7.50 -6.28
C THR A 153 -1.22 6.89 -6.34
N ALA A 154 -1.05 5.70 -5.77
CA ALA A 154 0.23 5.03 -5.62
C ALA A 154 0.10 3.52 -5.84
N ARG A 155 1.23 2.84 -6.08
CA ARG A 155 1.29 1.38 -6.19
C ARG A 155 1.64 0.76 -4.83
N LEU A 156 1.04 -0.36 -4.47
CA LEU A 156 1.48 -1.20 -3.36
C LEU A 156 2.62 -2.11 -3.81
N CYS A 157 3.63 -2.32 -2.95
CA CYS A 157 4.67 -3.28 -3.27
C CYS A 157 4.15 -4.72 -3.15
N ILE A 158 4.45 -5.54 -4.15
CA ILE A 158 4.28 -7.00 -4.08
C ILE A 158 5.51 -7.60 -3.39
N PRO A 159 5.36 -8.66 -2.57
CA PRO A 159 6.50 -9.38 -2.01
C PRO A 159 7.52 -9.76 -3.07
N ARG A 160 8.81 -9.54 -2.81
CA ARG A 160 9.87 -10.12 -3.64
C ARG A 160 10.21 -11.50 -3.09
N THR A 161 10.08 -12.56 -3.90
CA THR A 161 10.70 -13.86 -3.60
C THR A 161 12.22 -13.67 -3.65
N VAL A 162 12.84 -13.41 -2.50
CA VAL A 162 14.30 -13.35 -2.39
C VAL A 162 14.81 -14.77 -2.18
N SER A 163 15.17 -15.42 -3.28
CA SER A 163 15.95 -16.66 -3.34
C SER A 163 15.31 -17.92 -2.74
N THR A 164 15.92 -19.06 -3.04
CA THR A 164 15.50 -20.47 -2.86
C THR A 164 15.18 -20.94 -1.44
N ASN A 165 15.12 -20.02 -0.47
CA ASN A 165 14.64 -20.25 0.89
C ASN A 165 13.43 -19.34 1.09
N ILE A 166 12.32 -19.68 0.43
CA ILE A 166 11.03 -19.10 0.77
C ILE A 166 10.87 -19.32 2.27
N ARG A 167 10.76 -18.24 3.03
CA ARG A 167 10.09 -18.33 4.32
C ARG A 167 8.63 -18.61 3.99
N ASP A 168 8.30 -19.89 3.83
CA ASP A 168 6.96 -20.40 3.52
C ASP A 168 5.91 -19.89 4.54
N ASP A 169 6.39 -19.31 5.65
CA ASP A 169 5.62 -18.74 6.74
C ASP A 169 5.43 -17.21 6.69
N TYR A 170 5.86 -16.46 5.65
CA TYR A 170 5.62 -15.00 5.60
C TYR A 170 4.15 -14.65 5.32
N PRO A 171 3.48 -13.77 6.11
CA PRO A 171 4.02 -13.01 7.23
C PRO A 171 4.22 -13.85 8.49
N ILE A 172 5.34 -13.62 9.17
CA ILE A 172 5.74 -14.36 10.38
C ILE A 172 4.69 -14.14 11.48
N PRO A 173 4.18 -15.19 12.16
CA PRO A 173 3.29 -15.04 13.30
C PRO A 173 3.80 -14.04 14.34
N GLY A 174 2.93 -13.16 14.82
CA GLY A 174 3.25 -12.05 15.72
C GLY A 174 3.64 -10.75 15.01
N SER A 175 3.83 -10.75 13.69
CA SER A 175 4.10 -9.53 12.93
C SER A 175 2.89 -8.60 12.93
N SER A 176 3.13 -7.31 13.13
CA SER A 176 2.13 -6.26 12.99
C SER A 176 1.81 -6.04 11.51
N LEU A 177 0.53 -6.08 11.19
CA LEU A 177 -0.04 -5.89 9.86
C LEU A 177 -1.12 -4.82 9.89
N VAL A 178 -1.38 -4.17 8.77
CA VAL A 178 -2.44 -3.15 8.65
C VAL A 178 -3.38 -3.54 7.53
N ALA A 179 -4.66 -3.71 7.86
CA ALA A 179 -5.74 -3.84 6.90
C ALA A 179 -6.37 -2.47 6.65
N ILE A 180 -6.88 -2.27 5.44
CA ILE A 180 -7.64 -1.09 5.06
C ILE A 180 -8.87 -1.48 4.25
N GLY A 181 -9.92 -0.67 4.30
CA GLY A 181 -11.09 -0.85 3.46
C GLY A 181 -12.26 0.05 3.82
N TRP A 182 -13.33 -0.09 3.04
CA TRP A 182 -14.62 0.59 3.23
C TRP A 182 -15.72 -0.41 3.57
N GLY A 183 -15.38 -1.55 4.16
CA GLY A 183 -16.34 -2.53 4.63
C GLY A 183 -17.23 -2.00 5.75
N THR A 184 -18.23 -2.80 6.11
CA THR A 184 -19.11 -2.54 7.23
C THR A 184 -18.33 -2.40 8.53
N LEU A 185 -18.84 -1.57 9.45
CA LEU A 185 -18.17 -1.30 10.71
C LEU A 185 -18.47 -2.37 11.77
N ALA A 186 -19.55 -3.12 11.59
CA ALA A 186 -19.92 -4.25 12.41
C ALA A 186 -20.46 -5.42 11.58
N SER A 187 -20.33 -6.63 12.14
CA SER A 187 -20.89 -7.84 11.57
C SER A 187 -22.41 -7.76 11.50
N GLY A 188 -22.97 -7.99 10.30
CA GLY A 188 -24.42 -7.99 10.10
C GLY A 188 -25.04 -6.60 9.83
N ASP A 189 -24.21 -5.56 9.70
CA ASP A 189 -24.65 -4.31 9.09
C ASP A 189 -25.20 -4.57 7.69
N ILE A 190 -26.31 -3.91 7.35
CA ILE A 190 -27.08 -4.20 6.13
C ILE A 190 -26.57 -3.36 4.95
N SER A 191 -25.83 -2.27 5.22
CA SER A 191 -25.31 -1.38 4.19
C SER A 191 -24.01 -0.69 4.61
N ILE A 192 -23.22 -0.32 3.61
CA ILE A 192 -22.02 0.48 3.76
C ILE A 192 -22.40 1.94 3.48
N PRO A 193 -22.15 2.90 4.39
CA PRO A 193 -22.48 4.29 4.16
C PRO A 193 -21.64 4.90 3.02
N ASP A 194 -22.27 5.63 2.09
CA ASP A 194 -21.54 6.29 1.00
C ASP A 194 -20.51 7.31 1.53
N ASN A 195 -20.76 7.95 2.66
CA ASN A 195 -19.82 8.91 3.25
C ASN A 195 -18.71 8.25 4.10
N LEU A 196 -18.63 6.92 4.12
CA LEU A 196 -17.63 6.20 4.90
C LEU A 196 -16.22 6.55 4.40
N HIS A 197 -15.41 7.07 5.32
CA HIS A 197 -13.99 7.28 5.08
C HIS A 197 -13.28 5.94 5.07
N LEU A 198 -12.17 5.81 4.33
CA LEU A 198 -11.33 4.62 4.34
C LEU A 198 -10.91 4.35 5.78
N GLN A 199 -11.21 3.14 6.27
CA GLN A 199 -10.81 2.70 7.59
C GLN A 199 -9.47 1.96 7.51
N GLN A 200 -8.74 1.99 8.62
CA GLN A 200 -7.52 1.22 8.82
C GLN A 200 -7.54 0.53 10.18
N VAL A 201 -6.93 -0.65 10.27
CA VAL A 201 -6.81 -1.39 11.52
C VAL A 201 -5.51 -2.18 11.59
N THR A 202 -4.85 -2.11 12.75
CA THR A 202 -3.67 -2.95 13.03
C THR A 202 -4.12 -4.32 13.53
N LEU A 203 -3.62 -5.38 12.88
CA LEU A 203 -3.83 -6.78 13.20
C LEU A 203 -2.48 -7.47 13.43
N ASN A 204 -2.48 -8.61 14.11
CA ASN A 204 -1.29 -9.44 14.24
C ASN A 204 -1.45 -10.71 13.41
N ALA A 205 -0.42 -11.05 12.63
CA ALA A 205 -0.33 -12.36 12.01
C ALA A 205 -0.40 -13.46 13.08
N MET A 206 -1.14 -14.53 12.82
CA MET A 206 -1.31 -15.64 13.75
C MET A 206 -0.71 -16.92 13.20
N SER A 207 -0.22 -17.76 14.11
CA SER A 207 0.11 -19.14 13.78
C SER A 207 -1.15 -19.89 13.33
N ALA A 208 -1.02 -20.78 12.34
CA ALA A 208 -2.11 -21.66 11.93
C ALA A 208 -2.62 -22.55 13.08
N ASN A 209 -1.77 -22.83 14.08
CA ASN A 209 -2.11 -23.60 15.28
C ASN A 209 -2.68 -22.74 16.42
N HIS A 210 -2.89 -21.43 16.21
CA HIS A 210 -3.49 -20.58 17.23
C HIS A 210 -4.98 -20.92 17.37
N GLN A 211 -5.51 -20.89 18.61
CA GLN A 211 -6.90 -21.25 18.90
C GLN A 211 -7.94 -20.45 18.10
N MET A 212 -7.59 -19.22 17.70
CA MET A 212 -8.47 -18.35 16.91
C MET A 212 -8.42 -18.65 15.40
N CYS A 213 -7.36 -19.33 14.94
CA CYS A 213 -7.12 -19.60 13.53
C CYS A 213 -7.56 -21.01 13.13
N ILE A 214 -7.31 -22.00 13.99
CA ILE A 214 -7.69 -23.41 13.78
C ILE A 214 -9.14 -23.57 13.30
N PRO A 215 -10.14 -22.85 13.83
CA PRO A 215 -11.53 -23.06 13.43
C PRO A 215 -11.87 -22.59 12.01
N THR A 216 -11.05 -21.73 11.40
CA THR A 216 -11.38 -21.04 10.14
C THR A 216 -10.43 -21.35 8.99
N ILE A 217 -9.17 -21.68 9.28
CA ILE A 217 -8.16 -21.88 8.24
C ILE A 217 -8.34 -23.22 7.51
N ASN A 218 -8.37 -23.19 6.17
CA ASN A 218 -8.53 -24.40 5.36
C ASN A 218 -7.18 -24.92 4.82
N ASN A 219 -6.26 -24.02 4.47
CA ASN A 219 -4.94 -24.40 3.96
C ASN A 219 -3.85 -23.38 4.36
N GLN A 220 -3.05 -23.73 5.38
CA GLN A 220 -1.99 -22.88 5.93
C GLN A 220 -0.84 -22.54 4.97
N GLN A 221 -0.69 -23.29 3.87
CA GLN A 221 0.36 -23.02 2.87
C GLN A 221 0.04 -21.76 2.08
N VAL A 222 -1.24 -21.57 1.72
CA VAL A 222 -1.69 -20.48 0.85
C VAL A 222 -2.61 -19.47 1.55
N GLN A 223 -2.97 -19.74 2.80
CA GLN A 223 -3.74 -18.87 3.67
C GLN A 223 -2.98 -18.61 4.98
N PHE A 224 -3.32 -17.53 5.66
CA PHE A 224 -2.90 -17.26 7.02
C PHE A 224 -3.98 -16.49 7.77
N CYS A 225 -3.91 -16.50 9.10
CA CYS A 225 -4.85 -15.78 9.93
C CYS A 225 -4.24 -14.48 10.46
N ALA A 226 -5.07 -13.46 10.64
CA ALA A 226 -4.70 -12.27 11.39
C ALA A 226 -5.87 -11.81 12.27
N ALA A 227 -5.56 -11.32 13.45
CA ALA A 227 -6.55 -10.80 14.39
C ALA A 227 -5.93 -9.82 15.39
N VAL A 228 -6.77 -9.07 16.10
CA VAL A 228 -6.35 -8.36 17.31
C VAL A 228 -6.25 -9.36 18.46
N ILE A 229 -5.12 -9.34 19.17
CA ILE A 229 -4.95 -10.14 20.39
C ILE A 229 -5.92 -9.60 21.45
N GLY A 230 -6.92 -10.41 21.82
CA GLY A 230 -8.03 -10.01 22.70
C GLY A 230 -9.38 -9.82 21.99
N GLY A 231 -9.42 -9.91 20.66
CA GLY A 231 -10.66 -9.80 19.86
C GLY A 231 -11.15 -8.36 19.64
N GLY A 232 -12.37 -8.22 19.11
CA GLY A 232 -13.09 -6.95 18.99
C GLY A 232 -12.78 -6.09 17.77
N LYS A 233 -11.79 -6.45 16.92
CA LYS A 233 -11.59 -5.84 15.60
C LYS A 233 -11.18 -6.87 14.56
N ASP A 234 -11.64 -6.68 13.33
CA ASP A 234 -11.34 -7.51 12.17
C ASP A 234 -11.68 -6.74 10.89
N THR A 235 -11.28 -7.27 9.74
CA THR A 235 -11.90 -6.90 8.47
C THR A 235 -13.33 -7.43 8.41
N CYS A 236 -14.21 -6.73 7.71
CA CYS A 236 -15.63 -7.06 7.67
C CYS A 236 -16.20 -7.10 6.25
N GLN A 237 -17.54 -7.16 6.12
CA GLN A 237 -18.21 -7.28 4.83
C GLN A 237 -17.89 -6.05 3.96
N GLY A 238 -17.37 -6.26 2.76
CA GLY A 238 -16.93 -5.17 1.86
C GLY A 238 -15.42 -4.90 1.89
N ASP A 239 -14.70 -5.34 2.93
CA ASP A 239 -13.23 -5.28 2.94
C ASP A 239 -12.59 -6.41 2.11
N SER A 240 -13.38 -7.41 1.70
CA SER A 240 -12.97 -8.51 0.84
C SER A 240 -12.18 -8.02 -0.38
N GLY A 241 -11.04 -8.66 -0.67
CA GLY A 241 -10.13 -8.25 -1.74
C GLY A 241 -9.23 -7.06 -1.41
N GLY A 242 -9.48 -6.34 -0.31
CA GLY A 242 -8.60 -5.31 0.21
C GLY A 242 -7.25 -5.87 0.70
N PRO A 243 -6.23 -5.01 0.85
CA PRO A 243 -4.89 -5.45 1.24
C PRO A 243 -4.75 -5.56 2.76
N LEU A 244 -4.04 -6.60 3.18
CA LEU A 244 -3.39 -6.69 4.48
C LEU A 244 -1.89 -6.50 4.28
N MET A 245 -1.29 -5.52 4.94
CA MET A 245 0.05 -5.02 4.59
C MET A 245 1.01 -5.07 5.76
N HIS A 246 2.30 -5.18 5.45
CA HIS A 246 3.39 -5.01 6.40
C HIS A 246 4.25 -3.81 5.98
N PHE A 247 4.82 -3.08 6.95
CA PHE A 247 5.76 -2.00 6.69
C PHE A 247 7.20 -2.49 6.81
N GLU A 248 7.93 -2.53 5.69
CA GLU A 248 9.36 -2.83 5.67
C GLU A 248 10.17 -1.62 6.13
N SER A 249 10.46 -1.52 7.42
CA SER A 249 11.16 -0.36 8.03
C SER A 249 12.48 0.00 7.33
N ASP A 250 13.28 -0.99 6.92
CA ASP A 250 14.59 -0.76 6.29
C ASP A 250 14.48 -0.05 4.94
N LYS A 251 13.43 -0.36 4.16
CA LYS A 251 13.16 0.25 2.85
C LYS A 251 12.15 1.39 2.93
N ARG A 252 11.53 1.57 4.10
CA ARG A 252 10.45 2.53 4.38
C ARG A 252 9.32 2.42 3.36
N GLN A 253 8.79 1.21 3.17
CA GLN A 253 7.72 0.97 2.20
C GLN A 253 6.71 -0.05 2.72
N TRP A 254 5.46 0.09 2.28
CA TRP A 254 4.40 -0.87 2.52
C TRP A 254 4.41 -1.99 1.48
N VAL A 255 4.28 -3.23 1.95
CA VAL A 255 4.29 -4.44 1.13
C VAL A 255 3.05 -5.26 1.43
N LEU A 256 2.41 -5.78 0.38
CA LEU A 256 1.26 -6.68 0.48
C LEU A 256 1.66 -7.97 1.22
N ALA A 257 1.09 -8.22 2.38
CA ALA A 257 1.27 -9.47 3.11
C ALA A 257 0.18 -10.49 2.75
N GLY A 258 -1.05 -10.01 2.57
CA GLY A 258 -2.18 -10.84 2.16
C GLY A 258 -3.35 -10.07 1.61
N ILE A 259 -4.34 -10.81 1.14
CA ILE A 259 -5.59 -10.30 0.56
C ILE A 259 -6.73 -10.76 1.46
N THR A 260 -7.60 -9.84 1.89
CA THR A 260 -8.77 -10.14 2.72
C THR A 260 -9.69 -11.13 2.00
N SER A 261 -9.96 -12.28 2.61
CA SER A 261 -10.69 -13.38 1.96
C SER A 261 -11.99 -13.72 2.69
N TYR A 262 -11.94 -14.24 3.92
CA TYR A 262 -13.15 -14.62 4.66
C TYR A 262 -12.91 -14.64 6.17
N GLY A 263 -13.99 -14.74 6.94
CA GLY A 263 -13.98 -14.84 8.40
C GLY A 263 -15.33 -15.29 8.95
N VAL A 264 -15.38 -15.59 10.24
CA VAL A 264 -16.64 -15.89 10.94
C VAL A 264 -17.09 -14.63 11.66
N GLY A 265 -18.11 -13.97 11.10
CA GLY A 265 -18.49 -12.63 11.52
C GLY A 265 -17.35 -11.63 11.34
N CYS A 266 -17.37 -10.55 12.11
CA CYS A 266 -16.30 -9.55 12.12
C CYS A 266 -15.91 -9.27 13.57
N GLY A 267 -14.66 -9.59 13.92
CA GLY A 267 -14.11 -9.28 15.24
C GLY A 267 -14.70 -10.12 16.38
N LEU A 268 -15.33 -11.24 16.05
CA LEU A 268 -15.90 -12.15 17.04
C LEU A 268 -14.80 -12.67 17.98
N PRO A 269 -15.06 -12.75 19.30
CA PRO A 269 -14.14 -13.42 20.21
C PRO A 269 -13.84 -14.83 19.72
N ASN A 270 -12.57 -15.21 19.79
CA ASN A 270 -12.07 -16.54 19.42
C ASN A 270 -12.04 -16.88 17.92
N TYR A 271 -12.35 -15.95 17.00
CA TYR A 271 -12.21 -16.18 15.56
C TYR A 271 -11.26 -15.15 14.96
N ALA A 272 -10.34 -15.61 14.11
CA ALA A 272 -9.47 -14.77 13.32
C ALA A 272 -9.96 -14.70 11.87
N GLY A 273 -9.78 -13.53 11.24
CA GLY A 273 -9.94 -13.37 9.80
C GLY A 273 -8.87 -14.17 9.04
N VAL A 274 -9.25 -14.71 7.88
CA VAL A 274 -8.39 -15.49 7.00
C VAL A 274 -8.08 -14.70 5.73
N TYR A 275 -6.80 -14.69 5.38
CA TYR A 275 -6.24 -13.92 4.27
C TYR A 275 -5.50 -14.85 3.32
N THR A 276 -5.58 -14.57 2.03
CA THR A 276 -4.73 -15.23 1.02
C THR A 276 -3.29 -14.77 1.20
N ARG A 277 -2.34 -15.71 1.30
CA ARG A 277 -0.91 -15.45 1.50
C ARG A 277 -0.26 -14.95 0.20
N ALA A 278 -0.05 -13.64 0.10
CA ALA A 278 0.39 -13.01 -1.16
C ALA A 278 1.76 -13.51 -1.66
N SER A 279 2.69 -13.81 -0.73
CA SER A 279 4.06 -14.25 -1.05
C SER A 279 4.14 -15.54 -1.86
N VAL A 280 3.11 -16.38 -1.83
CA VAL A 280 3.07 -17.66 -2.57
C VAL A 280 2.80 -17.45 -4.06
N TYR A 281 2.17 -16.34 -4.43
CA TYR A 281 1.68 -16.13 -5.80
C TYR A 281 2.60 -15.26 -6.65
N ASN A 282 3.84 -14.98 -6.22
CA ASN A 282 4.73 -14.07 -6.94
C ASN A 282 4.98 -14.49 -8.39
N ASP A 283 5.16 -15.77 -8.66
CA ASP A 283 5.42 -16.26 -10.02
C ASP A 283 4.16 -16.16 -10.91
N TRP A 284 2.99 -16.47 -10.35
CA TRP A 284 1.70 -16.29 -11.03
C TRP A 284 1.37 -14.80 -11.27
N LEU A 285 1.65 -13.93 -10.31
CA LEU A 285 1.49 -12.48 -10.47
C LEU A 285 2.42 -11.95 -11.55
N ARG A 286 3.67 -12.42 -11.59
CA ARG A 286 4.62 -12.06 -12.64
C ARG A 286 4.13 -12.51 -14.01
N SER A 287 3.61 -13.72 -14.17
CA SER A 287 3.12 -14.15 -15.49
C SER A 287 1.99 -13.25 -16.01
N ILE A 288 1.14 -12.70 -15.14
CA ILE A 288 0.04 -11.81 -15.55
C ILE A 288 0.55 -10.39 -15.83
N VAL A 289 1.33 -9.82 -14.92
CA VAL A 289 1.78 -8.42 -15.03
C VAL A 289 2.84 -8.26 -16.11
N ASN A 290 3.63 -9.32 -16.38
CA ASN A 290 4.71 -9.33 -17.37
C ASN A 290 4.30 -9.86 -18.75
N ASP A 291 3.03 -10.17 -19.02
CA ASP A 291 2.54 -10.43 -20.39
C ASP A 291 2.61 -9.16 -21.31
N ASN A 292 3.30 -8.11 -20.87
CA ASN A 292 3.77 -6.95 -21.64
C ASN A 292 5.30 -6.68 -21.51
N PHE A 293 6.09 -7.61 -20.95
CA PHE A 293 7.55 -7.47 -20.74
C PHE A 293 8.42 -8.40 -21.63
N VAL A 294 7.84 -9.02 -22.65
CA VAL A 294 8.51 -9.72 -23.78
C VAL A 294 7.62 -9.41 -24.99
N GLU A 295 8.00 -8.76 -26.10
CA GLU A 295 9.26 -8.65 -26.82
C GLU A 295 9.20 -7.34 -27.65
N LEU A 296 10.06 -6.34 -27.38
CA LEU A 296 10.54 -5.52 -28.49
C LEU A 296 11.60 -6.39 -29.14
N THR A 297 11.25 -6.97 -30.28
CA THR A 297 12.17 -7.66 -31.17
C THR A 297 13.39 -6.79 -31.42
N ILE A 298 14.54 -7.16 -30.85
CA ILE A 298 15.81 -6.83 -31.50
C ILE A 298 15.89 -7.79 -32.67
N ASP A 299 15.47 -7.30 -33.82
CA ASP A 299 15.74 -7.94 -35.10
C ASP A 299 17.26 -7.90 -35.33
N GLU A 300 17.98 -8.94 -34.91
CA GLU A 300 19.43 -9.08 -35.11
C GLU A 300 19.84 -9.27 -36.59
N ASN A 301 18.94 -9.04 -37.55
CA ASN A 301 19.25 -9.16 -38.98
C ASN A 301 19.42 -7.84 -39.75
N VAL A 302 19.53 -6.68 -39.08
CA VAL A 302 20.00 -5.45 -39.75
C VAL A 302 21.53 -5.41 -39.78
N THR A 303 22.07 -6.09 -40.80
CA THR A 303 23.33 -5.83 -41.51
C THR A 303 24.43 -5.07 -40.75
N LYS A 304 25.41 -5.83 -40.29
CA LYS A 304 26.76 -5.44 -39.91
C LYS A 304 27.37 -4.43 -40.92
N PRO A 305 27.81 -3.23 -40.52
CA PRO A 305 28.61 -2.38 -41.39
C PRO A 305 30.03 -2.97 -41.51
N PRO A 306 30.69 -2.87 -42.69
CA PRO A 306 32.00 -3.46 -42.88
C PRO A 306 33.06 -2.72 -42.05
N ILE A 307 33.79 -3.49 -41.24
CA ILE A 307 34.99 -3.05 -40.55
C ILE A 307 36.07 -2.87 -41.62
N ASN A 308 36.46 -1.62 -41.89
CA ASN A 308 37.62 -1.33 -42.72
C ASN A 308 38.81 -0.96 -41.83
N HIS A 309 39.78 -1.87 -41.75
CA HIS A 309 41.09 -1.59 -41.20
C HIS A 309 41.83 -0.67 -42.18
N ASN A 310 42.26 0.51 -41.73
CA ASN A 310 43.51 1.12 -42.18
C ASN A 310 43.88 2.31 -41.29
N CYS A 311 44.89 2.12 -40.45
CA CYS A 311 45.66 3.22 -39.87
C CYS A 311 46.79 3.58 -40.84
N THR A 312 46.90 4.85 -41.20
CA THR A 312 48.13 5.44 -41.77
C THR A 312 48.46 6.74 -41.04
N SER A 313 49.75 6.96 -40.90
CA SER A 313 50.42 7.87 -39.96
C SER A 313 50.86 9.21 -40.57
N SER A 314 50.88 10.24 -39.71
CA SER A 314 51.74 11.47 -39.72
C SER A 314 51.35 12.66 -40.62
N PRO A 315 51.83 13.91 -40.36
CA PRO A 315 52.35 14.53 -39.11
C PRO A 315 51.83 15.97 -38.80
N VAL A 316 52.24 16.44 -37.62
CA VAL A 316 52.18 17.75 -36.91
C VAL A 316 52.31 19.04 -37.77
N ASN A 317 51.61 20.13 -37.42
CA ASN A 317 52.14 21.50 -37.16
C ASN A 317 51.10 22.64 -37.03
N GLY A 318 51.34 23.55 -36.07
CA GLY A 318 50.92 24.98 -36.08
C GLY A 318 49.70 25.32 -35.22
N ALA A 319 49.88 25.89 -34.01
CA ALA A 319 49.87 27.34 -33.70
C ALA A 319 48.43 27.90 -33.52
N SER A 320 48.04 28.73 -32.55
CA SER A 320 48.66 29.38 -31.39
C SER A 320 47.54 30.03 -30.54
N SER A 321 47.74 30.06 -29.21
CA SER A 321 47.33 31.06 -28.20
C SER A 321 46.07 31.94 -28.38
N VAL A 322 45.13 31.90 -27.40
CA VAL A 322 44.61 33.07 -26.65
C VAL A 322 44.11 32.66 -25.23
N LEU A 323 44.85 33.15 -24.21
CA LEU A 323 44.51 33.66 -22.84
C LEU A 323 43.25 33.14 -22.10
N ILE A 324 43.29 32.51 -20.91
CA ILE A 324 43.73 32.92 -19.54
C ILE A 324 42.64 33.65 -18.69
N ASN A 325 42.40 33.08 -17.48
CA ASN A 325 41.71 33.56 -16.25
C ASN A 325 40.16 33.60 -16.27
N SER A 326 39.43 33.16 -15.23
CA SER A 326 39.65 33.39 -13.80
C SER A 326 39.02 32.31 -12.88
N LEU A 327 39.85 31.77 -11.97
CA LEU A 327 39.45 31.20 -10.68
C LEU A 327 39.96 32.16 -9.62
N GLN A 328 39.06 32.81 -8.86
CA GLN A 328 39.24 33.40 -7.51
C GLN A 328 38.30 34.59 -7.29
N SER A 329 37.14 34.31 -6.70
CA SER A 329 36.41 35.15 -5.74
C SER A 329 35.28 34.22 -5.24
N ILE A 330 35.12 33.90 -3.96
CA ILE A 330 34.78 34.80 -2.87
C ILE A 330 35.11 34.05 -1.56
N LEU A 331 36.11 34.53 -0.83
CA LEU A 331 36.16 34.37 0.62
C LEU A 331 35.79 35.74 1.21
N SER A 332 34.65 35.75 1.92
CA SER A 332 34.28 36.54 3.12
C SER A 332 35.33 37.55 3.62
N PRO A 333 34.97 38.76 4.12
CA PRO A 333 34.21 38.86 5.38
C PRO A 333 33.49 40.21 5.69
N TYR A 334 32.22 40.21 6.09
CA TYR A 334 31.66 41.20 7.05
C TYR A 334 30.43 40.53 7.71
N TRP A 335 30.55 39.89 8.87
CA TRP A 335 30.41 40.55 10.19
C TRP A 335 29.26 41.54 10.25
N SER A 336 28.03 41.06 10.49
CA SER A 336 26.96 41.78 11.20
C SER A 336 25.71 40.90 11.37
N PHE A 337 25.79 39.81 12.14
CA PHE A 337 24.59 39.11 12.64
C PHE A 337 24.76 38.53 14.05
N ALA A 338 25.73 39.04 14.81
CA ALA A 338 25.99 38.68 16.19
C ALA A 338 25.94 39.91 17.11
N LEU A 339 24.85 40.67 17.08
CA LEU A 339 24.52 41.65 18.13
C LEU A 339 23.04 42.07 18.14
N SER A 340 22.10 41.12 17.93
CA SER A 340 20.66 41.38 18.09
C SER A 340 19.92 40.32 18.92
N LEU A 341 20.64 39.39 19.56
CA LEU A 341 20.05 38.37 20.45
C LEU A 341 20.55 38.45 21.90
N TYR A 342 21.24 39.53 22.28
CA TYR A 342 21.72 39.74 23.66
C TYR A 342 20.91 40.76 24.47
N THR A 343 19.76 41.23 23.98
CA THR A 343 18.92 42.23 24.67
C THR A 343 17.44 41.86 24.82
N PHE A 344 17.06 40.59 24.66
CA PHE A 344 15.70 40.13 25.02
C PHE A 344 15.66 38.91 25.95
N ALA A 345 16.82 38.52 26.51
CA ALA A 345 16.92 37.59 27.63
C ALA A 345 17.33 38.33 28.91
N ARG A 346 16.56 39.36 29.28
CA ARG A 346 16.47 39.98 30.62
C ARG A 346 15.31 40.99 30.63
N ARG A 347 14.08 40.48 30.71
CA ARG A 347 12.96 41.11 31.39
C ARG A 347 12.03 40.03 31.90
#